data_AF-A0A7W1KZT1-F1
#
_entry.id   AF-A0A7W1KZT1-F1
#
_cell.length_a   1.000
_cell.length_b   1.000
_cell.length_c   1.000
_cell.angle_alpha   90.00
_cell.angle_beta   90.00
_cell.angle_gamma   90.00
#
_symmetry.space_group_name_H-M   'P 1'
#
loop_
_entity.id
_entity.type
_entity.pdbx_description
1 polymer ?
#
loop_
_entity_poly.entity_id
_entity_poly.type
_entity_poly.pdbx_seq_one_letter_code
_entity_poly.pdbx_strand_id
1 'polypeptide(L)'
;MRVKATGWANFTKKWEELSNDNFRLVEVNTFVENFERVFVGVFKRGGGSHALWNADSWDSFTAKWDELSQNRMRLVDMDTYT
;
A
#
# COMPACT_ATOMS: atom_id res chain seq x y z
N MET A 1 4.55 -6.77 11.71
CA MET A 1 5.58 -7.46 10.90
C MET A 1 6.03 -6.56 9.75
N ARG A 2 7.27 -6.71 9.28
CA ARG A 2 7.80 -5.96 8.13
C ARG A 2 7.91 -6.91 6.93
N VAL A 3 7.52 -6.45 5.75
CA VAL A 3 7.61 -7.18 4.48
C VAL A 3 8.46 -6.37 3.52
N LYS A 4 9.39 -7.01 2.81
CA LYS A 4 10.15 -6.44 1.68
C LYS A 4 9.84 -7.30 0.45
N ALA A 5 9.44 -6.68 -0.66
CA ALA A 5 9.14 -7.38 -1.91
C ALA A 5 9.60 -6.56 -3.12
N THR A 6 10.29 -7.21 -4.04
CA THR A 6 10.69 -6.62 -5.32
C THR A 6 9.51 -6.61 -6.28
N GLY A 7 9.18 -5.44 -6.83
CA GLY A 7 8.10 -5.24 -7.78
C GLY A 7 6.72 -5.12 -7.13
N TRP A 8 5.87 -4.31 -7.77
CA TRP A 8 4.51 -4.03 -7.28
C TRP A 8 3.67 -5.30 -7.16
N ALA A 9 3.72 -6.19 -8.15
CA ALA A 9 2.93 -7.42 -8.17
C ALA A 9 3.22 -8.35 -6.99
N ASN A 10 4.49 -8.49 -6.61
CA ASN A 10 4.86 -9.33 -5.47
C ASN A 10 4.44 -8.69 -4.14
N PHE A 11 4.54 -7.36 -4.04
CA PHE A 11 4.11 -6.63 -2.87
C PHE A 11 2.58 -6.71 -2.67
N THR A 12 1.78 -6.51 -3.72
CA THR A 12 0.32 -6.60 -3.64
C THR A 12 -0.17 -8.02 -3.37
N LYS A 13 0.49 -9.04 -3.93
CA LYS A 13 0.24 -10.43 -3.55
C LYS A 13 0.44 -10.65 -2.05
N LYS A 14 1.54 -10.14 -1.49
CA LYS A 14 1.80 -10.29 -0.05
C LYS A 14 0.83 -9.48 0.81
N TRP A 15 0.45 -8.29 0.35
CA TRP A 15 -0.58 -7.48 0.97
C TRP A 15 -1.91 -8.24 1.05
N GLU A 16 -2.35 -8.90 -0.03
CA GLU A 16 -3.58 -9.70 -0.04
C GLU A 16 -3.51 -10.91 0.89
N GLU A 17 -2.41 -11.67 0.85
CA GLU A 17 -2.17 -12.80 1.76
C GLU A 17 -2.31 -12.37 3.24
N LEU A 18 -1.70 -11.24 3.61
CA LEU A 18 -1.73 -10.71 4.97
C LEU A 18 -3.09 -10.10 5.33
N SER A 19 -3.76 -9.46 4.38
CA SER A 19 -5.12 -8.93 4.57
C SER A 19 -6.12 -10.04 4.90
N ASN A 20 -5.97 -11.20 4.26
CA ASN A 20 -6.75 -12.42 4.52
C ASN A 20 -6.43 -13.05 5.89
N ASP A 21 -5.22 -12.83 6.41
CA ASP A 21 -4.81 -13.18 7.78
C ASP A 21 -4.99 -12.00 8.76
N ASN A 22 -6.01 -11.16 8.61
CA ASN A 22 -6.32 -10.07 9.56
C ASN A 22 -5.14 -9.13 9.90
N PHE A 23 -4.21 -8.92 8.97
CA PHE A 23 -3.22 -7.86 9.05
C PHE A 23 -3.62 -6.68 8.18
N ARG A 24 -3.17 -5.48 8.55
CA ARG A 24 -3.36 -4.24 7.79
C ARG A 24 -2.04 -3.55 7.60
N LEU A 25 -1.80 -3.11 6.37
CA LEU A 25 -0.68 -2.23 6.02
C LEU A 25 -0.91 -0.88 6.69
N VAL A 26 0.08 -0.44 7.46
CA VAL A 26 0.04 0.84 8.19
C VAL A 26 1.16 1.80 7.79
N GLU A 27 2.10 1.32 6.97
CA GLU A 27 3.23 2.10 6.44
C GLU A 27 3.72 1.39 5.17
N VAL A 28 4.05 2.16 4.13
CA VAL A 28 4.62 1.73 2.86
C VAL A 28 5.72 2.69 2.46
N ASN A 29 6.87 2.14 2.07
CA ASN A 29 7.96 2.90 1.48
C ASN A 29 8.49 2.15 0.25
N THR A 30 9.20 2.84 -0.64
CA THR A 30 9.76 2.23 -1.83
C THR A 30 11.08 2.86 -2.27
N PHE A 31 11.97 2.04 -2.84
CA PHE A 31 13.29 2.47 -3.32
C PHE A 31 13.77 1.56 -4.45
N VAL A 32 14.85 1.96 -5.14
CA VAL A 32 15.49 1.11 -6.15
C VAL A 32 16.68 0.39 -5.53
N GLU A 33 16.74 -0.93 -5.71
CA GLU A 33 17.84 -1.79 -5.32
C GLU A 33 18.15 -2.72 -6.51
N ASN A 34 19.41 -2.80 -6.93
CA ASN A 34 19.82 -3.64 -8.08
C ASN A 34 19.01 -3.41 -9.36
N PHE A 35 18.71 -2.14 -9.69
CA PHE A 35 17.87 -1.72 -10.83
C PHE A 35 16.41 -2.16 -10.78
N GLU A 36 15.95 -2.72 -9.66
CA GLU A 36 14.56 -3.13 -9.46
C GLU A 36 13.90 -2.28 -8.37
N ARG A 37 12.62 -1.96 -8.57
CA ARG A 37 11.81 -1.26 -7.56
C ARG A 37 11.48 -2.23 -6.43
N VAL A 38 11.75 -1.84 -5.20
CA VAL A 38 11.47 -2.62 -4.00
C VAL A 38 10.52 -1.87 -3.09
N PHE A 39 9.45 -2.53 -2.68
CA PHE A 39 8.47 -2.02 -1.74
C PHE A 39 8.68 -2.64 -0.36
N VAL A 40 8.51 -1.83 0.68
CA VAL A 40 8.59 -2.25 2.07
C VAL A 40 7.34 -1.80 2.81
N GLY A 41 6.70 -2.75 3.49
CA GLY A 41 5.47 -2.49 4.24
C GLY A 41 5.57 -2.90 5.70
N VAL A 42 4.95 -2.13 6.59
CA VAL A 42 4.72 -2.52 7.98
C VAL A 42 3.25 -2.92 8.15
N PHE A 43 3.03 -4.10 8.71
CA PHE A 43 1.72 -4.68 8.93
C PHE A 43 1.44 -4.89 10.42
N LYS A 44 0.23 -4.57 10.86
CA LYS A 44 -0.26 -4.79 12.24
C LYS A 44 -1.56 -5.61 12.20
N ARG A 45 -1.86 -6.40 13.23
CA ARG A 45 -3.17 -7.07 13.34
C ARG A 45 -4.27 -6.01 13.35
N GLY A 46 -5.32 -6.20 12.56
CA GLY A 46 -6.41 -5.25 12.43
C GLY A 46 -7.50 -5.74 11.49
N GLY A 47 -8.74 -5.33 11.77
CA GLY A 47 -9.90 -5.61 10.94
C GLY A 47 -10.38 -4.35 10.19
N GLY A 48 -11.54 -4.45 9.56
CA GLY A 48 -12.18 -3.34 8.85
C GLY A 48 -11.71 -3.14 7.41
N SER A 49 -12.35 -2.19 6.75
CA SER A 49 -12.10 -1.80 5.36
C SER A 49 -10.69 -1.24 5.21
N HIS A 50 -10.06 -1.57 4.10
CA HIS A 50 -8.69 -1.18 3.77
C HIS A 50 -8.54 -1.14 2.25
N ALA A 51 -7.58 -0.34 1.78
CA ALA A 51 -7.21 -0.28 0.38
C ALA A 51 -5.72 -0.01 0.25
N LEU A 52 -5.18 -0.41 -0.89
CA LEU A 52 -3.85 -0.08 -1.37
C LEU A 52 -4.00 0.34 -2.83
N TRP A 53 -3.41 1.46 -3.20
CA TRP A 53 -3.51 2.01 -4.54
C TRP A 53 -2.16 2.53 -5.00
N ASN A 54 -1.91 2.44 -6.30
CA ASN A 54 -0.75 3.03 -6.96
C ASN A 54 -1.27 3.94 -8.07
N ALA A 55 -0.95 5.23 -7.98
CA ALA A 55 -1.42 6.25 -8.89
C ALA A 55 -0.25 6.73 -9.78
N ASP A 56 -0.57 6.97 -11.05
CA ASP A 56 0.36 7.51 -12.06
C ASP A 56 0.44 9.04 -12.05
N SER A 57 -0.44 9.69 -11.29
CA SER A 57 -0.60 11.13 -11.25
C SER A 57 -1.24 11.58 -9.94
N TRP A 58 -1.04 12.86 -9.60
CA TRP A 58 -1.68 13.49 -8.44
C TRP A 58 -3.20 13.48 -8.54
N ASP A 59 -3.74 13.69 -9.75
CA ASP A 59 -5.19 13.71 -9.97
C ASP A 59 -5.81 12.31 -9.79
N SER A 60 -5.15 11.26 -10.31
CA SER A 60 -5.57 9.87 -10.08
C SER A 60 -5.53 9.49 -8.59
N PHE A 61 -4.50 9.94 -7.88
CA PHE A 61 -4.38 9.75 -6.43
C PHE A 61 -5.52 10.45 -5.67
N THR A 62 -5.72 11.75 -5.90
CA THR A 62 -6.73 12.53 -5.16
C THR A 62 -8.15 12.08 -5.46
N ALA A 63 -8.46 11.67 -6.69
CA ALA A 63 -9.75 11.07 -7.04
C ALA A 63 -10.01 9.78 -6.27
N LYS A 64 -9.03 8.87 -6.19
CA LYS A 64 -9.17 7.63 -5.40
C LYS A 64 -9.26 7.93 -3.90
N TRP A 65 -8.49 8.89 -3.40
CA TRP A 65 -8.55 9.28 -1.99
C TRP A 65 -9.93 9.84 -1.60
N ASP A 66 -10.54 10.67 -2.44
CA ASP A 66 -11.90 11.19 -2.21
C ASP A 66 -12.94 10.05 -2.21
N GLU A 67 -12.92 9.16 -3.21
CA GLU A 67 -13.79 7.97 -3.28
C GLU A 67 -13.74 7.14 -1.99
N LEU A 68 -12.54 6.85 -1.49
CA LEU A 68 -12.35 6.06 -0.28
C LEU A 68 -12.74 6.83 0.99
N SER A 69 -12.56 8.15 1.00
CA SER A 69 -12.93 9.02 2.11
C SER A 69 -14.45 9.13 2.29
N GLN A 70 -15.20 9.18 1.19
CA GLN A 70 -16.66 9.09 1.18
C GLN A 70 -17.15 7.74 1.72
N ASN A 71 -16.36 6.68 1.51
CA ASN A 71 -16.58 5.35 2.09
C ASN A 71 -16.02 5.19 3.52
N ARG A 72 -15.84 6.31 4.25
CA ARG A 72 -15.39 6.37 5.65
C ARG A 72 -14.00 5.81 5.91
N MET A 73 -13.17 5.60 4.89
CA MET A 73 -11.76 5.26 5.07
C MET A 73 -10.91 6.52 5.20
N ARG A 74 -9.69 6.38 5.74
CA ARG A 74 -8.72 7.47 5.88
C ARG A 74 -7.37 7.02 5.39
N LEU A 75 -6.65 7.95 4.74
CA LEU A 75 -5.28 7.74 4.33
C LEU A 75 -4.42 7.54 5.58
N VAL A 76 -3.64 6.47 5.60
CA VAL A 76 -2.76 6.14 6.73
C VAL A 76 -1.30 6.47 6.37
N ASP A 77 -0.91 6.21 5.12
CA ASP A 77 0.44 6.46 4.66
C ASP A 77 0.49 6.55 3.12
N MET A 78 1.51 7.23 2.59
CA MET A 78 1.81 7.27 1.16
C MET A 78 3.30 7.50 0.95
N ASP A 79 3.83 6.97 -0.16
CA ASP A 79 5.18 7.27 -0.63
C ASP A 79 5.12 7.66 -2.11
N THR A 80 6.07 8.48 -2.54
CA THR A 80 6.18 8.96 -3.91
C THR A 80 7.52 8.52 -4.49
N TYR A 81 7.53 8.10 -5.74
CA TYR A 81 8.75 7.66 -6.39
C TYR A 81 8.75 8.02 -7.88
N THR A 82 9.96 8.12 -8.42
CA THR A 82 10.26 8.24 -9.85
C THR A 82 10.84 6.94 -10.37
#